data_AF-X0XLA9-F1
#
_entry.id   AF-X0XLA9-F1
#
_cell.length_a   1.000
_cell.length_b   1.000
_cell.length_c   1.000
_cell.angle_alpha   90.00
_cell.angle_beta   90.00
_cell.angle_gamma   90.00
#
_symmetry.space_group_name_H-M   'P 1'
#
loop_
_entity.id
_entity.type
_entity.pdbx_description
1 polymer ?
#
loop_
_entity_poly.entity_id
_entity_poly.type
_entity_poly.pdbx_seq_one_letter_code
_entity_poly.pdbx_strand_id
1 'polypeptide(L)' 'KKGDFTVFRIVANSFLPHQVRSTVGLLIRLGLGKIGIEGFRDIMEARSLGLAGPLSPACGLRLEKVNYPEPLGS' A
#
# COMPACT_ATOMS: atom_id res chain seq x y z
N LYS A 1 1.04 18.46 -18.08
CA LYS A 1 2.24 17.63 -17.79
C LYS A 1 1.86 16.61 -16.72
N LYS A 2 1.71 15.33 -17.07
CA LYS A 2 1.77 14.24 -16.07
C LYS A 2 3.24 14.20 -15.63
N GLY A 3 3.56 14.85 -14.50
CA GLY A 3 4.86 14.61 -13.85
C GLY A 3 4.95 13.15 -13.43
N ASP A 4 6.17 12.63 -13.29
CA ASP A 4 6.50 11.22 -13.05
C ASP A 4 5.98 10.69 -11.70
N PHE A 5 4.67 10.55 -11.57
CA PHE A 5 4.03 10.00 -10.38
C PHE A 5 3.85 8.49 -10.54
N THR A 6 4.36 7.74 -9.57
CA THR A 6 3.97 6.33 -9.37
C THR A 6 2.72 6.30 -8.49
N VAL A 7 1.61 5.81 -9.05
CA VAL A 7 0.33 5.71 -8.33
C VAL A 7 0.07 4.25 -7.96
N PHE A 8 -0.15 4.01 -6.67
CA PHE A 8 -0.56 2.70 -6.16
C PHE A 8 -2.08 2.70 -5.93
N ARG A 9 -2.79 1.79 -6.61
CA ARG A 9 -4.22 1.55 -6.38
C ARG A 9 -4.38 0.22 -5.66
N ILE A 10 -4.90 0.27 -4.42
CA ILE A 10 -5.07 -0.90 -3.57
C ILE A 10 -6.55 -1.03 -3.24
N VAL A 11 -7.11 -2.23 -3.51
CA VAL A 11 -8.53 -2.54 -3.31
C VAL A 11 -8.61 -3.80 -2.45
N ALA A 12 -9.43 -3.76 -1.40
CA ALA A 12 -9.70 -4.88 -0.52
C ALA A 12 -11.08 -4.72 0.14
N ASN A 13 -11.59 -5.78 0.75
CA ASN A 13 -12.84 -5.74 1.52
C ASN A 13 -12.68 -4.91 2.81
N SER A 14 -11.50 -4.94 3.42
CA SER A 14 -11.13 -4.17 4.59
C SER A 14 -9.61 -4.02 4.67
N PHE A 15 -9.15 -3.06 5.48
CA PHE A 15 -7.74 -2.82 5.75
C PHE A 15 -7.49 -2.75 7.26
N LEU A 16 -6.40 -3.36 7.72
CA LEU A 16 -5.90 -3.17 9.08
C LEU A 16 -5.33 -1.74 9.25
N PRO A 17 -5.22 -1.24 10.49
CA PRO A 17 -4.52 0.01 10.77
C PRO A 17 -3.14 0.02 10.12
N HIS A 18 -2.84 1.10 9.38
CA HIS A 18 -1.58 1.31 8.67
C HIS A 18 -1.22 0.32 7.56
N GLN A 19 -2.04 -0.70 7.25
CA GLN A 19 -1.72 -1.74 6.26
C GLN A 19 -1.33 -1.14 4.91
N VAL A 20 -2.16 -0.25 4.36
CA VAL A 20 -1.91 0.39 3.06
C VAL A 20 -0.57 1.13 3.05
N ARG A 21 -0.29 1.92 4.09
CA ARG A 21 0.93 2.73 4.20
C ARG A 21 2.19 1.87 4.42
N SER A 22 2.04 0.75 5.12
CA SER A 22 3.11 -0.22 5.35
C SER A 22 3.48 -0.94 4.06
N THR A 23 2.48 -1.46 3.32
CA THR A 23 2.69 -2.10 2.01
C THR A 23 3.33 -1.16 1.01
N VAL A 24 2.83 0.08 0.89
CA VAL A 24 3.41 1.08 -0.02
C VAL A 24 4.84 1.46 0.39
N GLY A 25 5.12 1.61 1.69
CA GLY A 25 6.48 1.86 2.19
C GLY A 25 7.46 0.76 1.79
N LEU A 26 7.04 -0.50 1.90
CA LEU A 26 7.84 -1.66 1.50
C LEU A 26 8.08 -1.71 -0.03
N LEU A 27 7.04 -1.48 -0.82
CA LEU A 27 7.14 -1.41 -2.29
C LEU A 27 8.07 -0.31 -2.76
N ILE A 28 8.05 0.87 -2.11
CA ILE A 28 9.00 1.96 -2.41
C ILE A 28 10.43 1.52 -2.13
N ARG A 29 10.69 0.82 -1.02
CA ARG A 29 12.04 0.32 -0.70
C ARG A 29 12.53 -0.69 -1.74
N LEU A 30 11.66 -1.59 -2.20
CA LEU A 30 11.98 -2.55 -3.26
C LEU A 30 12.29 -1.83 -4.58
N GLY A 31 11.43 -0.89 -5.00
CA GLY A 31 11.62 -0.13 -6.24
C GLY A 31 12.87 0.77 -6.23
N LEU A 32 13.32 1.22 -5.05
CA LEU A 32 14.57 1.96 -4.88
C LEU A 32 15.80 1.07 -4.68
N GLY A 33 15.66 -0.26 -4.74
CA GLY A 33 16.76 -1.21 -4.52
C GLY A 33 17.29 -1.25 -3.08
N LYS A 34 16.56 -0.69 -2.11
CA LYS A 34 16.96 -0.70 -0.68
C LYS A 34 16.72 -2.05 -0.01
N ILE A 35 15.92 -2.91 -0.62
CA ILE A 35 15.73 -4.30 -0.27
C ILE A 35 15.69 -5.13 -1.55
N GLY A 36 16.17 -6.37 -1.49
CA GLY A 36 16.03 -7.32 -2.59
C GLY A 36 14.64 -7.97 -2.63
N ILE A 37 14.36 -8.67 -3.74
CA ILE A 37 13.10 -9.39 -3.93
C ILE A 37 12.90 -10.51 -2.90
N GLU A 38 13.96 -11.22 -2.53
CA GLU A 38 13.91 -12.26 -1.50
C GLU A 38 13.52 -11.67 -0.14
N GLY A 39 14.18 -10.59 0.30
CA GLY A 39 13.83 -9.91 1.54
C GLY A 39 12.42 -9.31 1.53
N PHE A 40 11.93 -8.87 0.38
CA PHE A 40 10.53 -8.47 0.23
C PHE A 40 9.57 -9.64 0.47
N ARG A 41 9.86 -10.81 -0.13
CA ARG A 41 9.06 -12.03 0.04
C ARG A 41 9.03 -12.44 1.52
N ASP A 42 10.19 -12.49 2.17
CA ASP A 42 10.30 -12.90 3.57
C ASP A 42 9.47 -11.99 4.50
N ILE A 43 9.50 -10.67 4.28
CA ILE A 43 8.70 -9.71 5.06
C ILE A 43 7.20 -9.93 4.85
N MET A 44 6.78 -10.15 3.60
CA MET A 44 5.37 -10.41 3.27
C MET A 44 4.87 -11.73 3.87
N GLU A 45 5.71 -12.76 3.89
CA GLU A 45 5.41 -14.08 4.47
C GLU A 45 5.38 -14.05 6.00
N ALA A 46 6.24 -13.25 6.63
CA ALA A 46 6.28 -13.09 8.08
C ALA A 46 5.01 -12.40 8.65
N ARG A 47 4.19 -11.76 7.80
CA ARG A 47 2.91 -11.10 8.16
C ARG A 47 3.03 -10.11 9.33
N SER A 48 4.22 -9.55 9.53
CA SER A 48 4.53 -8.68 10.66
C SER A 48 4.82 -7.26 10.19
N LEU A 49 3.93 -6.32 10.55
CA LEU A 49 4.04 -4.91 10.18
C LEU A 49 5.35 -4.26 10.65
N GLY A 50 5.94 -4.74 11.76
CA GLY A 50 7.21 -4.24 12.28
C GLY A 50 8.40 -4.49 11.35
N LEU A 51 8.31 -5.49 10.46
CA LEU A 51 9.39 -5.85 9.54
C LEU A 51 9.37 -5.04 8.23
N ALA A 52 8.23 -4.44 7.88
CA ALA A 52 8.06 -3.68 6.64
C ALA A 52 8.90 -2.39 6.59
N GLY A 53 9.36 -1.90 7.74
CA GLY A 53 10.10 -0.65 7.87
C GLY A 53 9.16 0.57 7.94
N PRO A 54 9.64 1.77 7.55
CA PRO A 54 8.89 3.01 7.76
C PRO A 54 7.61 3.06 6.93
N LEU A 55 6.54 3.58 7.54
CA LEU A 55 5.27 3.82 6.86
C LEU A 55 5.43 4.91 5.80
N SER A 56 4.78 4.76 4.65
CA SER A 56 4.68 5.85 3.68
C SER A 56 4.00 7.08 4.31
N PRO A 57 4.29 8.31 3.87
CA PRO A 57 3.62 9.51 4.36
C PRO A 57 2.09 9.44 4.19
N ALA A 58 1.35 9.94 5.19
CA ALA A 58 -0.12 9.91 5.18
C ALA A 58 -0.72 10.83 4.10
N CYS A 59 -0.06 11.95 3.80
CA CYS A 59 -0.53 12.92 2.80
C CYS A 59 -0.65 12.37 1.37
N GLY A 60 0.02 11.25 1.07
CA GLY A 60 -0.09 10.56 -0.22
C GLY A 60 -1.25 9.55 -0.31
N LEU A 61 -1.95 9.28 0.81
CA LEU A 61 -3.05 8.32 0.86
C LEU A 61 -4.40 9.05 0.80
N ARG A 62 -5.25 8.64 -0.16
CA ARG A 62 -6.64 9.10 -0.29
C ARG A 62 -7.57 7.91 -0.49
N LEU A 63 -8.75 7.97 0.13
CA LEU A 63 -9.86 7.06 -0.21
C LEU A 63 -10.45 7.53 -1.54
N GLU A 64 -10.42 6.65 -2.55
CA GLU A 64 -10.90 7.00 -3.89
C GLU A 64 -12.32 6.50 -4.17
N LYS A 65 -12.66 5.29 -3.72
CA LYS A 65 -13.96 4.67 -3.99
C LYS A 65 -14.33 3.69 -2.87
N VAL A 66 -15.61 3.65 -2.54
CA VAL A 66 -16.24 2.56 -1.78
C VAL A 66 -17.19 1.84 -2.73
N ASN A 67 -17.07 0.51 -2.83
CA ASN A 67 -17.93 -0.28 -3.72
C ASN A 67 -19.15 -0.77 -2.93
N TYR A 68 -20.34 -0.37 -3.36
CA TYR A 68 -21.61 -0.90 -2.89
C TYR A 68 -22.18 -1.84 -3.96
N PRO A 69 -22.83 -2.96 -3.58
CA PRO A 69 -23.41 -3.89 -4.55
C PRO A 69 -24.56 -3.27 -5.34
N GLU A 70 -25.29 -2.32 -4.76
CA GLU A 70 -26.36 -1.56 -5.41
C GLU A 70 -26.13 -0.04 -5.25
N PRO A 71 -26.57 0.78 -6.22
CA PRO A 71 -26.55 2.23 -6.07
C PRO A 71 -27.41 2.67 -4.88
N LEU A 72 -26.88 3.56 -4.05
CA LEU A 72 -27.67 4.17 -2.97
C LEU A 72 -28.67 5.15 -3.59
N GLY A 73 -29.93 4.73 -3.80
CA GLY A 73 -31.03 5.62 -4.19
C GLY A 73 -31.94 5.11 -5.31
N SER A 74 -32.57 3.96 -5.12
CA SER A 74 -33.81 3.59 -5.83
C SER A 74 -35.01 4.34 -5.27
#